data_AF-A0AAX1Z155-F1
#
_entry.id   AF-A0AAX1Z155-F1
#
_cell.length_a   1.000
_cell.length_b   1.000
_cell.length_c   1.000
_cell.angle_alpha   90.00
_cell.angle_beta   90.00
_cell.angle_gamma   90.00
#
_symmetry.space_group_name_H-M   'P 1'
#
loop_
_entity.id
_entity.type
_entity.pdbx_description
1 polymer ?
#
loop_
_entity_poly.entity_id
_entity_poly.type
_entity_poly.pdbx_seq_one_letter_code
_entity_poly.pdbx_strand_id
1 'polypeptide(L)'
;GANQNTIIHKDEIRNVKGNKKEVVEGHYDINISDKMQVLSEKEMDYKSKDNILFTSNESIGFESDKNTSMVADNITTYAKTIHELKADSEATIQVGETIINAKPDCVIIKAGGVEVTIDSNGLVVRGGELKAE
;
A
#
# COMPACT_ATOMS: atom_id res chain seq x y z
N GLY A 1 -27.37 24.64 23.71
CA GLY A 1 -26.32 24.17 24.63
C GLY A 1 -25.11 25.07 24.46
N ALA A 2 -24.35 25.31 25.52
CA ALA A 2 -23.10 26.07 25.46
C ALA A 2 -21.92 25.11 25.25
N ASN A 3 -20.80 25.66 24.77
CA ASN A 3 -19.56 24.88 24.54
C ASN A 3 -18.90 24.52 25.88
N GLN A 4 -18.28 23.35 25.94
CA GLN A 4 -17.40 22.95 27.05
C GLN A 4 -15.95 22.97 26.57
N ASN A 5 -15.12 23.81 27.20
CA ASN A 5 -13.71 23.95 26.87
C ASN A 5 -12.86 23.47 28.05
N THR A 6 -11.75 22.79 27.77
CA THR A 6 -10.76 22.38 28.79
C THR A 6 -9.38 22.78 28.29
N ILE A 7 -8.58 23.41 29.15
CA ILE A 7 -7.22 23.87 28.85
C ILE A 7 -6.29 23.28 29.91
N ILE A 8 -5.20 22.65 29.47
CA ILE A 8 -4.17 22.10 30.34
C ILE A 8 -2.88 22.86 30.04
N HIS A 9 -2.32 23.54 31.04
CA HIS A 9 -1.14 24.40 30.86
C HIS A 9 0.19 23.64 30.88
N LYS A 10 0.15 22.34 31.14
CA LYS A 10 1.31 21.44 31.30
C LYS A 10 0.95 20.07 30.72
N ASP A 11 1.74 19.07 31.05
CA ASP A 11 1.56 17.71 30.59
C ASP A 11 0.29 17.07 31.16
N GLU A 12 -0.39 16.29 30.31
CA GLU A 12 -1.48 15.39 30.70
C GLU A 12 -1.04 13.94 30.47
N ILE A 13 -1.21 13.10 31.50
CA ILE A 13 -0.99 11.65 31.39
C ILE A 13 -2.26 10.95 31.84
N ARG A 14 -2.83 10.12 30.96
CA ARG A 14 -4.06 9.38 31.24
C ARG A 14 -3.86 7.88 31.07
N ASN A 15 -4.04 7.14 32.16
CA ASN A 15 -3.98 5.68 32.18
C ASN A 15 -5.39 5.09 32.33
N VAL A 16 -5.81 4.24 31.39
CA VAL A 16 -7.11 3.55 31.45
C VAL A 16 -6.82 2.04 31.56
N LYS A 17 -7.15 1.43 32.70
CA LYS A 17 -6.91 -0.02 32.94
C LYS A 17 -7.92 -0.94 32.26
N GLY A 18 -9.06 -0.38 31.85
CA GLY A 18 -10.11 -1.07 31.10
C GLY A 18 -10.26 -0.49 29.70
N ASN A 19 -11.46 -0.62 29.14
CA ASN A 19 -11.75 -0.13 27.80
C ASN A 19 -12.00 1.38 27.79
N LYS A 20 -11.53 2.07 26.75
CA LYS A 20 -11.97 3.43 26.39
C LYS A 20 -12.85 3.32 25.14
N LYS A 21 -14.05 3.92 25.19
CA LYS A 21 -14.93 4.10 24.02
C LYS A 21 -15.25 5.58 23.89
N GLU A 22 -15.13 6.10 22.68
CA GLU A 22 -15.41 7.49 22.33
C GLU A 22 -16.32 7.51 21.11
N VAL A 23 -17.40 8.28 21.17
CA VAL A 23 -18.37 8.44 20.09
C VAL A 23 -18.59 9.94 19.91
N VAL A 24 -18.34 10.42 18.70
CA VAL A 24 -18.49 11.82 18.33
C VAL A 24 -19.48 11.86 17.17
N GLU A 25 -20.62 12.52 17.37
CA GLU A 25 -21.65 12.65 16.34
C GLU A 25 -21.33 13.73 15.30
N GLY A 26 -20.48 14.68 15.67
CA GLY A 26 -19.95 15.72 14.81
C GLY A 26 -18.54 15.42 14.29
N HIS A 27 -17.77 16.47 14.06
CA HIS A 27 -16.39 16.38 13.59
C HIS A 27 -15.43 16.14 14.76
N TYR A 28 -14.32 15.46 14.47
CA TYR A 28 -13.26 15.18 15.44
C TYR A 28 -11.91 15.56 14.86
N ASP A 29 -11.34 16.65 15.37
CA ASP A 29 -10.06 17.19 14.91
C ASP A 29 -8.97 16.94 15.95
N ILE A 30 -7.82 16.42 15.49
CA ILE A 30 -6.60 16.30 16.28
C ILE A 30 -5.51 17.13 15.60
N ASN A 31 -4.93 18.08 16.33
CA ASN A 31 -3.79 18.87 15.88
C ASN A 31 -2.63 18.67 16.84
N ILE A 32 -1.47 18.23 16.32
CA ILE A 32 -0.25 18.00 17.09
C ILE A 32 0.87 18.80 16.43
N SER A 33 1.60 19.60 17.22
CA SER A 33 2.66 20.48 16.70
C SER A 33 4.01 19.81 16.47
N ASP A 34 4.22 18.63 17.07
CA ASP A 34 5.46 17.88 16.99
C ASP A 34 5.18 16.43 16.54
N LYS A 35 5.18 15.47 17.45
CA LYS A 35 5.05 14.05 17.12
C LYS A 35 3.75 13.44 17.63
N MET A 36 3.05 12.72 16.75
CA MET A 36 2.00 11.76 17.11
C MET A 36 2.55 10.34 16.99
N GLN A 37 2.32 9.51 18.00
CA GLN A 37 2.60 8.07 17.96
C GLN A 37 1.37 7.29 18.40
N VAL A 38 0.96 6.32 17.60
CA VAL A 38 -0.11 5.39 17.92
C VAL A 38 0.47 3.98 17.84
N LEU A 39 0.29 3.20 18.90
CA LEU A 39 0.77 1.83 18.99
C LEU A 39 -0.36 0.95 19.52
N SER A 40 -0.58 -0.17 18.84
CA SER A 40 -1.41 -1.28 19.31
C SER A 40 -0.55 -2.53 19.27
N GLU A 41 -0.61 -3.36 20.32
CA GLU A 41 0.12 -4.64 20.37
C GLU A 41 -0.51 -5.71 19.48
N LYS A 42 -1.75 -5.48 19.01
CA LYS A 42 -2.50 -6.44 18.21
C LYS A 42 -2.97 -5.78 16.92
N GLU A 43 -4.23 -5.36 16.89
CA GLU A 43 -4.89 -4.91 15.67
C GLU A 43 -5.17 -3.40 15.73
N MET A 44 -5.14 -2.76 14.56
CA MET A 44 -5.62 -1.41 14.33
C MET A 44 -6.51 -1.41 13.09
N ASP A 45 -7.71 -0.87 13.22
CA ASP A 45 -8.72 -0.80 12.17
C ASP A 45 -9.00 0.66 11.84
N TYR A 46 -8.90 1.04 10.56
CA TYR A 46 -9.28 2.37 10.07
C TYR A 46 -10.31 2.21 8.97
N LYS A 47 -11.53 2.72 9.21
CA LYS A 47 -12.68 2.53 8.32
C LYS A 47 -13.39 3.87 8.12
N SER A 48 -13.50 4.29 6.87
CA SER A 48 -14.33 5.43 6.44
C SER A 48 -15.42 4.92 5.49
N LYS A 49 -16.60 5.53 5.54
CA LYS A 49 -17.67 5.24 4.57
C LYS A 49 -17.46 5.96 3.24
N ASP A 50 -16.70 7.04 3.28
CA ASP A 50 -16.35 7.85 2.12
C ASP A 50 -14.84 7.73 1.90
N ASN A 51 -14.10 8.83 1.90
CA ASN A 51 -12.68 8.85 1.61
C ASN A 51 -11.79 8.68 2.85
N ILE A 52 -10.55 8.24 2.59
CA ILE A 52 -9.40 8.36 3.49
C ILE A 52 -8.27 9.00 2.67
N LEU A 53 -7.65 10.05 3.20
CA LEU A 53 -6.55 10.76 2.55
C LEU A 53 -5.33 10.81 3.49
N PHE A 54 -4.18 10.35 3.00
CA PHE A 54 -2.90 10.48 3.67
C PHE A 54 -2.00 11.43 2.87
N THR A 55 -1.49 12.48 3.50
CA THR A 55 -0.60 13.47 2.88
C THR A 55 0.61 13.74 3.77
N SER A 56 1.77 13.89 3.14
CA SER A 56 3.01 14.29 3.80
C SER A 56 3.82 15.17 2.86
N ASN A 57 4.54 16.16 3.40
CA ASN A 57 5.41 17.03 2.61
C ASN A 57 6.74 16.36 2.24
N GLU A 58 7.17 15.37 3.02
CA GLU A 58 8.45 14.70 2.85
C GLU A 58 8.29 13.25 2.39
N SER A 59 7.79 12.37 3.27
CA SER A 59 7.69 10.94 2.99
C SER A 59 6.45 10.29 3.61
N ILE A 60 6.03 9.18 3.01
CA ILE A 60 5.04 8.23 3.53
C ILE A 60 5.64 6.83 3.35
N GLY A 61 5.64 6.01 4.40
CA GLY A 61 6.15 4.65 4.38
C GLY A 61 5.13 3.64 4.91
N PHE A 62 5.14 2.44 4.33
CA PHE A 62 4.34 1.30 4.77
C PHE A 62 5.26 0.08 4.85
N GLU A 63 5.41 -0.48 6.05
CA GLU A 63 6.31 -1.61 6.32
C GLU A 63 5.52 -2.74 6.99
N SER A 64 5.77 -3.98 6.56
CA SER A 64 5.14 -5.20 7.09
C SER A 64 6.12 -6.36 6.95
N ASP A 65 6.26 -7.18 7.99
CA ASP A 65 7.10 -8.38 7.97
C ASP A 65 6.49 -9.53 7.13
N LYS A 66 5.20 -9.42 6.81
CA LYS A 66 4.44 -10.45 6.09
C LYS A 66 3.75 -9.80 4.89
N ASN A 67 2.51 -10.18 4.64
CA ASN A 67 1.76 -9.72 3.50
C ASN A 67 1.32 -8.26 3.64
N THR A 68 1.34 -7.53 2.53
CA THR A 68 0.70 -6.23 2.34
C THR A 68 -0.16 -6.29 1.09
N SER A 69 -1.44 -5.93 1.18
CA SER A 69 -2.39 -5.99 0.07
C SER A 69 -3.11 -4.67 -0.15
N MET A 70 -3.27 -4.27 -1.42
CA MET A 70 -4.09 -3.14 -1.85
C MET A 70 -5.13 -3.64 -2.86
N VAL A 71 -6.41 -3.44 -2.56
CA VAL A 71 -7.51 -3.89 -3.42
C VAL A 71 -8.45 -2.71 -3.63
N ALA A 72 -8.68 -2.37 -4.89
CA ALA A 72 -9.55 -1.27 -5.31
C ALA A 72 -10.02 -1.50 -6.75
N ASP A 73 -11.08 -0.80 -7.17
CA ASP A 73 -11.53 -0.81 -8.57
C ASP A 73 -10.43 -0.30 -9.53
N ASN A 74 -9.62 0.65 -9.07
CA ASN A 74 -8.42 1.12 -9.77
C ASN A 74 -7.34 1.52 -8.77
N ILE A 75 -6.08 1.33 -9.17
CA ILE A 75 -4.90 1.81 -8.44
C ILE A 75 -4.06 2.61 -9.42
N THR A 76 -3.77 3.87 -9.07
CA THR A 76 -2.91 4.75 -9.85
C THR A 76 -1.73 5.20 -9.00
N THR A 77 -0.52 4.99 -9.50
CA THR A 77 0.73 5.40 -8.88
C THR A 77 1.52 6.26 -9.84
N TYR A 78 2.02 7.40 -9.38
CA TYR A 78 2.83 8.31 -10.19
C TYR A 78 4.02 8.78 -9.38
N ALA A 79 5.22 8.54 -9.91
CA ALA A 79 6.45 9.12 -9.41
C ALA A 79 6.97 10.15 -10.41
N LYS A 80 7.36 11.33 -9.91
CA LYS A 80 7.94 12.39 -10.76
C LYS A 80 9.31 12.03 -11.32
N THR A 81 10.03 11.13 -10.64
CA THR A 81 11.41 10.79 -10.97
C THR A 81 11.57 9.29 -11.20
N ILE A 82 11.55 8.48 -10.12
CA ILE A 82 11.83 7.04 -10.17
C ILE A 82 10.67 6.28 -9.56
N HIS A 83 10.20 5.23 -10.23
CA HIS A 83 9.22 4.29 -9.73
C HIS A 83 9.85 2.90 -9.65
N GLU A 84 10.22 2.46 -8.44
CA GLU A 84 10.89 1.17 -8.22
C GLU A 84 9.89 0.11 -7.74
N LEU A 85 9.92 -1.05 -8.40
CA LEU A 85 9.23 -2.27 -7.97
C LEU A 85 10.29 -3.36 -7.81
N LYS A 86 10.50 -3.82 -6.58
CA LYS A 86 11.55 -4.78 -6.23
C LYS A 86 10.94 -5.98 -5.52
N ALA A 87 11.36 -7.17 -5.91
CA ALA A 87 11.01 -8.43 -5.26
C ALA A 87 12.21 -9.37 -5.33
N ASP A 88 12.49 -10.08 -4.23
CA ASP A 88 13.66 -10.94 -4.13
C ASP A 88 13.50 -12.28 -4.88
N SER A 89 12.26 -12.74 -5.03
CA SER A 89 11.96 -14.07 -5.58
C SER A 89 11.15 -14.03 -6.88
N GLU A 90 10.10 -13.22 -6.95
CA GLU A 90 9.21 -13.19 -8.12
C GLU A 90 8.41 -11.89 -8.16
N ALA A 91 8.22 -11.34 -9.35
CA ALA A 91 7.29 -10.23 -9.60
C ALA A 91 6.32 -10.62 -10.72
N THR A 92 5.03 -10.44 -10.48
CA THR A 92 3.98 -10.78 -11.45
C THR A 92 3.10 -9.57 -11.74
N ILE A 93 2.90 -9.30 -13.02
CA ILE A 93 1.87 -8.39 -13.53
C ILE A 93 0.86 -9.25 -14.28
N GLN A 94 -0.40 -9.24 -13.85
CA GLN A 94 -1.45 -10.06 -14.44
C GLN A 94 -2.67 -9.21 -14.82
N VAL A 95 -3.15 -9.40 -16.05
CA VAL A 95 -4.36 -8.75 -16.61
C VAL A 95 -5.21 -9.83 -17.27
N GLY A 96 -6.23 -10.31 -16.55
CA GLY A 96 -6.98 -11.49 -16.98
C GLY A 96 -6.06 -12.70 -17.14
N GLU A 97 -5.96 -13.22 -18.36
CA GLU A 97 -5.06 -14.33 -18.72
C GLU A 97 -3.65 -13.87 -19.16
N THR A 98 -3.47 -12.57 -19.42
CA THR A 98 -2.16 -12.01 -19.79
C THR A 98 -1.28 -11.88 -18.56
N ILE A 99 -0.05 -12.38 -18.64
CA ILE A 99 0.90 -12.42 -17.52
C ILE A 99 2.28 -11.95 -17.98
N ILE A 100 2.92 -11.10 -17.17
CA ILE A 100 4.37 -10.87 -17.18
C ILE A 100 4.88 -11.36 -15.83
N ASN A 101 5.82 -12.28 -15.86
CA ASN A 101 6.38 -12.90 -14.67
C ASN A 101 7.90 -12.80 -14.73
N ALA A 102 8.50 -12.11 -13.76
CA ALA A 102 9.94 -11.94 -13.63
C ALA A 102 10.44 -12.74 -12.44
N LYS A 103 11.47 -13.55 -12.68
CA LYS A 103 12.21 -14.35 -11.70
C LYS A 103 13.69 -13.98 -11.76
N PRO A 104 14.52 -14.40 -10.80
CA PRO A 104 15.95 -14.07 -10.79
C PRO A 104 16.70 -14.54 -12.05
N ASP A 105 16.27 -15.64 -12.66
CA ASP A 105 16.95 -16.31 -13.77
C ASP A 105 16.21 -16.24 -15.12
N CYS A 106 14.95 -15.78 -15.13
CA CYS A 106 14.15 -15.72 -16.34
C CYS A 106 13.02 -14.69 -16.30
N VAL A 107 12.52 -14.32 -17.48
CA VAL A 107 11.30 -13.55 -17.67
C VAL A 107 10.36 -14.33 -18.59
N ILE A 108 9.09 -14.43 -18.20
CA ILE A 108 8.04 -15.13 -18.95
C ILE A 108 6.90 -14.16 -19.24
N ILE A 109 6.51 -14.06 -20.51
CA ILE A 109 5.37 -13.25 -20.96
C ILE A 109 4.36 -14.19 -21.63
N LYS A 110 3.11 -14.19 -21.17
CA LYS A 110 2.01 -14.96 -21.76
C LYS A 110 0.89 -14.02 -22.18
N ALA A 111 0.49 -14.08 -23.44
CA ALA A 111 -0.61 -13.27 -23.96
C ALA A 111 -1.21 -13.92 -25.23
N GLY A 112 -2.54 -13.97 -25.32
CA GLY A 112 -3.23 -14.41 -26.55
C GLY A 112 -2.86 -15.83 -27.03
N GLY A 113 -2.54 -16.74 -26.11
CA GLY A 113 -2.09 -18.10 -26.44
C GLY A 113 -0.60 -18.23 -26.80
N VAL A 114 0.16 -17.13 -26.80
CA VAL A 114 1.61 -17.11 -27.03
C VAL A 114 2.35 -17.04 -25.70
N GLU A 115 3.46 -17.77 -25.60
CA GLU A 115 4.41 -17.71 -24.47
C GLU A 115 5.80 -17.32 -24.99
N VAL A 116 6.40 -16.30 -24.37
CA VAL A 116 7.77 -15.88 -24.60
C VAL A 116 8.55 -16.09 -23.31
N THR A 117 9.72 -16.72 -23.41
CA THR A 117 10.65 -16.92 -22.30
C THR A 117 12.02 -16.37 -22.67
N ILE A 118 12.60 -15.57 -21.78
CA ILE A 118 13.99 -15.10 -21.86
C ILE A 118 14.72 -15.64 -20.65
N ASP A 119 15.78 -16.40 -20.87
CA ASP A 119 16.65 -16.98 -19.84
C ASP A 119 18.11 -17.04 -20.31
N SER A 120 18.96 -17.77 -19.58
CA SER A 120 20.39 -17.95 -19.92
C SER A 120 20.64 -18.69 -21.25
N ASN A 121 19.63 -19.39 -21.80
CA ASN A 121 19.69 -20.05 -23.11
C ASN A 121 19.22 -19.14 -24.26
N GLY A 122 18.73 -17.94 -23.95
CA GLY A 122 18.28 -16.95 -24.93
C GLY A 122 16.76 -16.73 -24.91
N LEU A 123 16.19 -16.45 -26.08
CA LEU A 123 14.77 -16.13 -26.26
C LEU A 123 14.05 -17.29 -26.96
N VAL A 124 12.97 -17.78 -26.35
CA VAL A 124 12.12 -18.85 -26.90
C VAL A 124 10.68 -18.35 -27.04
N VAL A 125 10.07 -18.56 -28.20
CA VAL A 125 8.65 -18.26 -28.46
C VAL A 125 7.90 -19.56 -28.75
N ARG A 126 6.74 -19.74 -28.10
CA ARG A 126 5.85 -20.89 -28.27
C ARG A 126 4.45 -20.42 -28.64
N GLY A 127 3.82 -21.11 -29.59
CA GLY A 127 2.43 -20.87 -29.99
C GLY A 127 2.19 -19.67 -30.91
N GLY A 128 3.25 -18.98 -31.36
CA GLY A 128 3.17 -17.82 -32.25
C GLY A 128 4.24 -17.81 -33.33
N GLU A 129 4.12 -16.87 -34.27
CA GLU A 129 5.12 -16.60 -35.31
C GLU A 129 6.22 -15.67 -34.77
N LEU A 130 7.49 -15.99 -35.03
CA LEU A 130 8.61 -15.08 -34.81
C LEU A 130 8.93 -14.37 -36.15
N LYS A 131 8.74 -13.06 -36.20
CA LYS A 131 9.14 -12.21 -37.34
C LYS A 131 10.28 -11.32 -36.89
N ALA A 132 11.41 -11.36 -37.61
CA ALA A 132 12.51 -10.43 -37.46
C ALA A 132 12.47 -9.50 -38.68
N GLU A 133 12.26 -8.21 -38.45
CA GLU A 133 12.38 -7.15 -39.47
C GLU A 133 13.79 -6.54 -39.45
#